data_AF-A0A7C7UP85-F1
#
_entry.id   AF-A0A7C7UP85-F1
#
_cell.length_a   1.000
_cell.length_b   1.000
_cell.length_c   1.000
_cell.angle_alpha   90.00
_cell.angle_beta   90.00
_cell.angle_gamma   90.00
#
_symmetry.space_group_name_H-M   'P 1'
#
loop_
_entity.id
_entity.type
_entity.pdbx_description
1 polymer ?
#
loop_
_entity_poly.entity_id
_entity_poly.type
_entity_poly.pdbx_seq_one_letter_code
_entity_poly.pdbx_strand_id
1 'polypeptide(L)'
;MAERKTTPVEETESLPASSEEKLQRGLTQDEMTMAALAHASVVLTFVIALGSGGLGCLLGVLVPFLLWLTYKEKSAYVSFQALQATVFQIASILVMAIVLAVSIILIVAGWTVSGVLTAILIGLCLMPFAVLITVVFALLVLILPLAQLGYGLYAAYETYQGRDFRYWLIGEALEADRSEQKGGASNWFPALNKVALDQMSEER
;
A
#
# COMPACT_ATOMS: atom_id res chain seq x y z
N MET A 1 1.27 -68.61 2.87
CA MET A 1 1.85 -67.36 3.43
C MET A 1 2.63 -66.69 2.31
N ALA A 2 2.37 -65.47 1.86
CA ALA A 2 1.61 -64.36 2.44
C ALA A 2 1.01 -63.50 1.30
N GLU A 3 -0.25 -63.09 1.46
CA GLU A 3 -0.86 -62.03 0.66
C GLU A 3 -0.14 -60.70 0.95
N ARG A 4 0.45 -60.09 -0.08
CA ARG A 4 1.01 -58.75 0.01
C ARG A 4 -0.15 -57.76 -0.09
N LYS A 5 -0.68 -57.35 1.07
CA LYS A 5 -1.64 -56.25 1.22
C LYS A 5 -0.97 -54.96 0.73
N THR A 6 -1.29 -54.50 -0.47
CA THR A 6 -0.98 -53.14 -0.90
C THR A 6 -1.92 -52.20 -0.16
N THR A 7 -1.46 -51.63 0.95
CA THR A 7 -2.07 -50.46 1.56
C THR A 7 -2.12 -49.34 0.52
N PRO A 8 -3.29 -48.72 0.26
CA PRO A 8 -3.31 -47.44 -0.42
C PRO A 8 -2.57 -46.47 0.49
N VAL A 9 -1.44 -45.96 0.03
CA VAL A 9 -0.87 -44.74 0.63
C VAL A 9 -1.86 -43.65 0.24
N GLU A 10 -2.73 -43.31 1.17
CA GLU A 10 -3.53 -42.09 1.13
C GLU A 10 -2.52 -40.95 1.19
N GLU A 11 -2.03 -40.57 0.01
CA GLU A 11 -1.19 -39.41 -0.21
C GLU A 11 -2.05 -38.21 0.21
N THR A 12 -1.88 -37.82 1.45
CA THR A 12 -2.37 -36.56 1.99
C THR A 12 -1.54 -35.50 1.29
N GLU A 13 -1.90 -35.20 0.04
CA GLU A 13 -1.35 -34.12 -0.75
C GLU A 13 -1.71 -32.84 0.00
N SER A 14 -0.81 -32.44 0.91
CA SER A 14 -0.95 -31.25 1.72
C SER A 14 -1.12 -30.09 0.77
N LEU A 15 -2.33 -29.55 0.71
CA LEU A 15 -2.67 -28.42 -0.14
C LEU A 15 -1.62 -27.33 0.09
N PRO A 16 -1.09 -26.68 -0.97
CA PRO A 16 -0.12 -25.61 -0.77
C PRO A 16 -0.73 -24.57 0.18
N ALA A 17 0.08 -23.98 1.07
CA ALA A 17 -0.42 -23.12 2.16
C ALA A 17 -1.40 -22.01 1.70
N SER A 18 -1.23 -21.50 0.47
CA SER A 18 -2.15 -20.54 -0.16
C SER A 18 -3.56 -21.09 -0.43
N SER A 19 -3.67 -22.38 -0.76
CA SER A 19 -4.93 -23.07 -0.99
C SER A 19 -5.68 -23.31 0.31
N GLU A 20 -4.98 -23.62 1.41
CA GLU A 20 -5.60 -23.74 2.74
C GLU A 20 -6.12 -22.39 3.24
N GLU A 21 -5.35 -21.31 3.09
CA GLU A 21 -5.76 -19.95 3.50
C GLU A 21 -6.97 -19.44 2.69
N LYS A 22 -6.97 -19.69 1.36
CA LYS A 22 -8.10 -19.37 0.47
C LYS A 22 -9.39 -20.09 0.87
N LEU A 23 -9.28 -21.38 1.21
CA LEU A 23 -10.42 -22.21 1.66
C LEU A 23 -10.92 -21.78 3.03
N GLN A 24 -10.03 -21.42 3.96
CA GLN A 24 -10.38 -20.97 5.30
C GLN A 24 -11.16 -19.64 5.29
N ARG A 25 -10.88 -18.73 4.35
CA ARG A 25 -11.61 -17.45 4.22
C ARG A 25 -12.81 -17.48 3.28
N GLY A 26 -12.96 -18.53 2.46
CA GLY A 26 -14.02 -18.60 1.45
C GLY A 26 -13.93 -17.51 0.37
N LEU A 27 -12.71 -17.01 0.09
CA LEU A 27 -12.49 -15.94 -0.89
C LEU A 27 -12.79 -16.43 -2.31
N THR A 28 -13.60 -15.65 -3.03
CA THR A 28 -13.90 -15.92 -4.43
C THR A 28 -12.76 -15.46 -5.35
N GLN A 29 -12.66 -16.08 -6.53
CA GLN A 29 -11.68 -15.67 -7.55
C GLN A 29 -11.88 -14.21 -7.99
N ASP A 30 -13.13 -13.76 -8.03
CA ASP A 30 -13.49 -12.40 -8.40
C ASP A 30 -12.98 -11.39 -7.37
N GLU A 31 -13.12 -11.68 -6.07
CA GLU A 31 -12.60 -10.80 -5.01
C GLU A 31 -11.07 -10.67 -5.07
N MET A 32 -10.36 -11.78 -5.25
CA MET A 32 -8.90 -11.76 -5.39
C MET A 32 -8.45 -10.97 -6.62
N THR A 33 -9.16 -11.14 -7.74
CA THR A 33 -8.88 -10.41 -8.98
C THR A 33 -9.12 -8.91 -8.82
N MET A 34 -10.21 -8.51 -8.17
CA MET A 34 -10.53 -7.09 -7.95
C MET A 34 -9.58 -6.42 -6.96
N ALA A 35 -9.14 -7.14 -5.92
CA ALA A 35 -8.09 -6.67 -5.02
C ALA A 35 -6.76 -6.49 -5.78
N ALA A 36 -6.36 -7.47 -6.59
CA ALA A 36 -5.15 -7.40 -7.40
C ALA A 36 -5.20 -6.23 -8.40
N LEU A 37 -6.34 -6.00 -9.05
CA LEU A 37 -6.55 -4.87 -9.96
C LEU A 37 -6.41 -3.52 -9.26
N ALA A 38 -6.85 -3.41 -8.01
CA ALA A 38 -6.67 -2.19 -7.22
C ALA A 38 -5.19 -1.84 -7.06
N HIS A 39 -4.33 -2.81 -6.74
CA HIS A 39 -2.88 -2.57 -6.65
C HIS A 39 -2.23 -2.40 -8.02
N ALA A 40 -2.60 -3.21 -9.01
CA ALA A 40 -2.06 -3.17 -10.37
C ALA A 40 -2.35 -1.85 -11.10
N SER A 41 -3.36 -1.09 -10.66
CA SER A 41 -3.64 0.26 -11.15
C SER A 41 -2.45 1.23 -11.02
N VAL A 42 -1.45 0.93 -10.18
CA VAL A 42 -0.19 1.69 -10.13
C VAL A 42 0.50 1.75 -11.50
N VAL A 43 0.33 0.74 -12.36
CA VAL A 43 0.84 0.73 -13.73
C VAL A 43 0.18 1.83 -14.55
N LEU A 44 -1.15 1.97 -14.43
CA LEU A 44 -1.90 3.02 -15.11
C LEU A 44 -1.45 4.40 -14.63
N THR A 45 -1.31 4.57 -13.31
CA THR A 45 -0.78 5.79 -12.69
C THR A 45 0.59 6.15 -13.25
N PHE A 46 1.50 5.17 -13.35
CA PHE A 46 2.84 5.37 -13.90
C PHE A 46 2.82 5.80 -15.38
N VAL A 47 2.04 5.12 -16.22
CA VAL A 47 1.96 5.42 -17.67
C VAL A 47 1.37 6.82 -17.91
N ILE A 48 0.26 7.15 -17.23
CA ILE A 48 -0.37 8.47 -17.35
C ILE A 48 0.56 9.56 -16.83
N ALA A 49 1.21 9.34 -15.68
CA ALA A 49 2.17 10.28 -15.13
C ALA A 49 3.33 10.52 -16.09
N LEU A 50 3.91 9.47 -16.69
CA LEU A 50 5.02 9.61 -17.64
C LEU A 50 4.62 10.44 -18.88
N GLY A 51 3.46 10.15 -19.47
CA GLY A 51 2.98 10.87 -20.66
C GLY A 51 2.56 12.32 -20.41
N SER A 52 2.28 12.69 -19.15
CA SER A 52 1.82 14.03 -18.75
C SER A 52 2.88 14.87 -18.03
N GLY A 53 4.13 14.38 -17.92
CA GLY A 53 5.18 15.04 -17.15
C GLY A 53 4.90 15.06 -15.63
N GLY A 54 4.11 14.10 -15.14
CA GLY A 54 3.81 13.88 -13.73
C GLY A 54 2.42 14.35 -13.29
N LEU A 55 1.79 15.27 -14.02
CA LEU A 55 0.52 15.89 -13.60
C LEU A 55 -0.67 14.93 -13.58
N GLY A 56 -0.67 13.93 -14.46
CA GLY A 56 -1.76 12.96 -14.57
C GLY A 56 -1.75 11.86 -13.51
N CYS A 57 -0.80 11.85 -12.57
CA CYS A 57 -0.76 10.87 -11.47
C CYS A 57 -2.05 10.86 -10.62
N LEU A 58 -2.71 12.01 -10.48
CA LEU A 58 -3.98 12.14 -9.75
C LEU A 58 -5.12 11.33 -10.38
N LEU A 59 -5.12 11.20 -11.71
CA LEU A 59 -6.13 10.42 -12.42
C LEU A 59 -5.96 8.92 -12.17
N GLY A 60 -4.71 8.47 -11.99
CA GLY A 60 -4.41 7.07 -11.72
C GLY A 60 -4.94 6.58 -10.36
N VAL A 61 -4.87 7.42 -9.33
CA VAL A 61 -5.39 7.14 -7.97
C VAL A 61 -6.90 6.91 -7.97
N LEU A 62 -7.63 7.43 -8.95
CA LEU A 62 -9.07 7.27 -9.01
C LEU A 62 -9.48 5.80 -9.17
N VAL A 63 -8.66 4.96 -9.82
CA VAL A 63 -9.00 3.55 -10.02
C VAL A 63 -9.15 2.77 -8.70
N PRO A 64 -8.14 2.69 -7.82
CA PRO A 64 -8.29 1.98 -6.55
C PRO A 64 -9.31 2.65 -5.63
N PHE A 65 -9.47 3.98 -5.71
CA PHE A 65 -10.47 4.70 -4.93
C PHE A 65 -11.91 4.34 -5.34
N LEU A 66 -12.19 4.30 -6.64
CA LEU A 66 -13.50 3.90 -7.17
C LEU A 66 -13.78 2.42 -6.88
N LEU A 67 -12.76 1.56 -6.92
CA LEU A 67 -12.86 0.17 -6.49
C LEU A 67 -13.27 0.06 -5.01
N TRP A 68 -12.64 0.84 -4.14
CA TRP A 68 -13.01 0.92 -2.72
C TRP A 68 -14.47 1.35 -2.56
N LEU A 69 -14.91 2.43 -3.20
CA LEU A 69 -16.30 2.91 -3.13
C LEU A 69 -17.30 1.87 -3.64
N THR A 70 -16.94 1.11 -4.68
CA THR A 70 -17.83 0.12 -5.31
C THR A 70 -17.95 -1.15 -4.48
N TYR A 71 -16.89 -1.53 -3.75
CA TYR A 71 -16.81 -2.78 -3.00
C TYR A 71 -16.95 -2.61 -1.48
N LYS A 72 -17.04 -1.38 -0.96
CA LYS A 72 -17.14 -1.09 0.49
C LYS A 72 -18.22 -1.88 1.23
N GLU A 73 -19.34 -2.16 0.56
CA GLU A 73 -20.49 -2.89 1.12
C GLU A 73 -20.63 -4.31 0.54
N LYS A 74 -19.79 -4.68 -0.45
CA LYS A 74 -19.87 -5.97 -1.16
C LYS A 74 -18.85 -6.99 -0.67
N SER A 75 -17.64 -6.54 -0.36
CA SER A 75 -16.56 -7.41 0.11
C SER A 75 -15.62 -6.63 1.02
N ALA A 76 -15.49 -7.11 2.26
CA ALA A 76 -14.57 -6.53 3.23
C ALA A 76 -13.10 -6.66 2.78
N TYR A 77 -12.75 -7.77 2.11
CA TYR A 77 -11.40 -8.00 1.60
C TYR A 77 -11.04 -7.03 0.48
N VAL A 78 -11.87 -6.95 -0.56
CA VAL A 78 -11.62 -6.04 -1.71
C VAL A 78 -11.60 -4.59 -1.25
N SER A 79 -12.54 -4.20 -0.39
CA SER A 79 -12.60 -2.85 0.18
C SER A 79 -11.29 -2.50 0.90
N PHE A 80 -10.79 -3.38 1.75
CA PHE A 80 -9.56 -3.14 2.52
C PHE A 80 -8.33 -3.04 1.60
N GLN A 81 -8.18 -3.94 0.64
CA GLN A 81 -7.04 -3.91 -0.30
C GLN A 81 -7.10 -2.70 -1.24
N ALA A 82 -8.29 -2.33 -1.72
CA ALA A 82 -8.47 -1.14 -2.54
C ALA A 82 -8.18 0.17 -1.79
N LEU A 83 -8.56 0.25 -0.51
CA LEU A 83 -8.22 1.38 0.35
C LEU A 83 -6.70 1.47 0.57
N GLN A 84 -6.05 0.34 0.87
CA GLN A 84 -4.59 0.27 1.00
C GLN A 84 -3.88 0.74 -0.28
N ALA A 85 -4.31 0.26 -1.46
CA ALA A 85 -3.77 0.69 -2.75
C ALA A 85 -3.97 2.20 -2.97
N THR A 86 -5.14 2.75 -2.61
CA THR A 86 -5.43 4.18 -2.71
C THR A 86 -4.48 5.01 -1.85
N VAL A 87 -4.34 4.65 -0.56
CA VAL A 87 -3.45 5.35 0.37
C VAL A 87 -2.00 5.26 -0.09
N PHE A 88 -1.57 4.09 -0.55
CA PHE A 88 -0.21 3.90 -1.08
C PHE A 88 0.07 4.83 -2.27
N GLN A 89 -0.85 4.94 -3.23
CA GLN A 89 -0.64 5.83 -4.38
C GLN A 89 -0.67 7.31 -4.00
N ILE A 90 -1.56 7.73 -3.09
CA ILE A 90 -1.58 9.11 -2.57
C ILE A 90 -0.27 9.43 -1.85
N ALA A 91 0.19 8.55 -0.96
CA ALA A 91 1.45 8.71 -0.26
C ALA A 91 2.64 8.76 -1.23
N SER A 92 2.62 7.91 -2.26
CA SER A 92 3.64 7.88 -3.31
C SER A 92 3.72 9.21 -4.08
N ILE A 93 2.57 9.79 -4.44
CA ILE A 93 2.48 11.10 -5.10
C ILE A 93 3.02 12.20 -4.19
N LEU A 94 2.64 12.20 -2.90
CA LEU A 94 3.10 13.20 -1.95
C LEU A 94 4.62 13.14 -1.76
N VAL A 95 5.18 11.94 -1.58
CA VAL A 95 6.63 11.73 -1.49
C VAL A 95 7.33 12.25 -2.74
N MET A 96 6.83 11.94 -3.94
CA MET A 96 7.42 12.42 -5.18
C MET A 96 7.34 13.95 -5.27
N ALA A 97 6.21 14.55 -4.94
CA ALA A 97 6.03 16.01 -4.97
C ALA A 97 7.03 16.73 -4.04
N ILE A 98 7.26 16.19 -2.82
CA ILE A 98 8.26 16.72 -1.88
C ILE A 98 9.66 16.57 -2.45
N VAL A 99 10.02 15.38 -2.95
CA VAL A 99 11.35 15.14 -3.54
C VAL A 99 11.59 16.09 -4.71
N LEU A 100 10.61 16.28 -5.60
CA LEU A 100 10.73 17.19 -6.73
C LEU A 100 10.91 18.65 -6.29
N ALA A 101 10.10 19.11 -5.33
CA ALA A 101 10.19 20.48 -4.81
C ALA A 101 11.57 20.76 -4.18
N VAL A 102 12.05 19.84 -3.33
CA VAL A 102 13.37 19.95 -2.70
C VAL A 102 14.49 19.89 -3.75
N SER A 103 14.38 18.98 -4.73
CA SER A 103 15.35 18.84 -5.82
C SER A 103 15.48 20.14 -6.61
N ILE A 104 14.36 20.74 -7.02
CA ILE A 104 14.34 21.98 -7.79
C ILE A 104 15.02 23.11 -7.00
N ILE A 105 14.66 23.29 -5.72
CA ILE A 105 15.24 24.34 -4.87
C ILE A 105 16.76 24.18 -4.77
N LEU A 106 17.25 22.98 -4.47
CA LEU A 106 18.68 22.73 -4.27
C LEU A 106 19.48 22.82 -5.56
N ILE A 107 18.93 22.33 -6.68
CA ILE A 107 19.57 22.42 -8.00
C ILE A 107 19.68 23.89 -8.41
N VAL A 108 18.57 24.66 -8.34
CA VAL A 108 18.56 26.07 -8.72
C VAL A 108 19.52 26.87 -7.84
N ALA A 109 19.51 26.65 -6.51
CA ALA A 109 20.44 27.30 -5.59
C ALA A 109 21.90 26.95 -5.92
N GLY A 110 22.20 25.66 -6.11
CA GLY A 110 23.56 25.18 -6.42
C GLY A 110 24.12 25.77 -7.71
N TRP A 111 23.31 25.82 -8.78
CA TRP A 111 23.72 26.41 -10.05
C TRP A 111 23.83 27.93 -9.98
N THR A 112 22.92 28.61 -9.27
CA THR A 112 22.97 30.06 -9.09
C THR A 112 24.22 30.48 -8.33
N VAL A 113 24.50 29.84 -7.19
CA VAL A 113 25.70 30.10 -6.37
C VAL A 113 26.97 29.83 -7.19
N SER A 114 27.04 28.67 -7.85
CA SER A 114 28.22 28.32 -8.67
C SER A 114 28.41 29.30 -9.84
N GLY A 115 27.33 29.69 -10.51
CA GLY A 115 27.37 30.66 -11.60
C GLY A 115 27.86 32.04 -11.15
N VAL A 116 27.32 32.57 -10.05
CA VAL A 116 27.73 33.87 -9.50
C VAL A 116 29.21 33.86 -9.08
N LEU A 117 29.65 32.83 -8.37
CA LEU A 117 31.05 32.72 -7.90
C LEU A 117 32.05 32.41 -9.03
N THR A 118 31.60 32.13 -10.26
CA THR A 118 32.50 31.88 -11.39
C THR A 118 33.34 33.11 -11.72
N ALA A 119 32.82 34.32 -11.45
CA ALA A 119 33.54 35.58 -11.64
C ALA A 119 34.87 35.66 -10.86
N ILE A 120 35.00 34.90 -9.76
CA ILE A 120 36.21 34.84 -8.93
C ILE A 120 36.86 33.44 -8.94
N LEU A 121 36.62 32.64 -9.99
CA LEU A 121 37.10 31.26 -10.21
C LEU A 121 36.63 30.22 -9.18
N ILE A 122 36.18 30.61 -7.99
CA ILE A 122 35.62 29.70 -6.97
C ILE A 122 34.42 28.92 -7.52
N GLY A 123 33.58 29.57 -8.32
CA GLY A 123 32.40 28.94 -8.93
C GLY A 123 32.74 27.75 -9.81
N LEU A 124 33.89 27.77 -10.48
CA LEU A 124 34.35 26.65 -11.30
C LEU A 124 34.67 25.41 -10.46
N CYS A 125 35.20 25.61 -9.25
CA CYS A 125 35.43 24.52 -8.28
C CYS A 125 34.13 23.98 -7.67
N LEU A 126 33.07 24.80 -7.62
CA LEU A 126 31.75 24.40 -7.11
C LEU A 126 30.89 23.66 -8.15
N MET A 127 31.11 23.92 -9.45
CA MET A 127 30.33 23.28 -10.53
C MET A 127 30.28 21.75 -10.48
N PRO A 128 31.39 21.00 -10.21
CA PRO A 128 31.33 19.55 -10.05
C PRO A 128 30.34 19.10 -8.97
N PHE A 129 30.22 19.86 -7.87
CA PHE A 129 29.26 19.57 -6.81
C PHE A 129 27.82 19.88 -7.25
N ALA A 130 27.59 20.99 -7.96
CA ALA A 130 26.27 21.31 -8.52
C ALA A 130 25.80 20.24 -9.53
N VAL A 131 26.72 19.74 -10.37
CA VAL A 131 26.46 18.61 -11.29
C VAL A 131 26.16 17.34 -10.50
N LEU A 132 26.96 17.01 -9.49
CA LEU A 132 26.73 15.82 -8.65
C LEU A 132 25.35 15.84 -7.99
N ILE A 133 24.97 16.98 -7.39
CA ILE A 133 23.65 17.19 -6.79
C ILE A 133 22.54 16.97 -7.83
N THR A 134 22.70 17.54 -9.02
CA THR A 134 21.74 17.39 -10.12
C THR A 134 21.59 15.92 -10.53
N VAL A 135 22.70 15.20 -10.67
CA VAL A 135 22.70 13.76 -11.03
C VAL A 135 22.04 12.92 -9.95
N VAL A 136 22.36 13.13 -8.67
CA VAL A 136 21.77 12.38 -7.56
C VAL A 136 20.25 12.57 -7.52
N PHE A 137 19.76 13.80 -7.61
CA PHE A 137 18.31 14.06 -7.61
C PHE A 137 17.63 13.54 -8.87
N ALA A 138 18.26 13.62 -10.05
CA ALA A 138 17.74 13.03 -11.26
C ALA A 138 17.57 11.51 -11.14
N LEU A 139 18.57 10.82 -10.55
CA LEU A 139 18.49 9.39 -10.27
C LEU A 139 17.38 9.07 -9.25
N LEU A 140 17.22 9.87 -8.19
CA LEU A 140 16.14 9.68 -7.23
C LEU A 140 14.76 9.81 -7.88
N VAL A 141 14.54 10.85 -8.71
CA VAL A 141 13.28 11.05 -9.44
C VAL A 141 13.00 9.91 -10.42
N LEU A 142 14.04 9.27 -10.97
CA LEU A 142 13.89 8.11 -11.84
C LEU A 142 13.63 6.80 -11.09
N ILE A 143 14.35 6.55 -9.99
CA ILE A 143 14.32 5.27 -9.27
C ILE A 143 13.06 5.15 -8.40
N LEU A 144 12.64 6.22 -7.72
CA LEU A 144 11.48 6.19 -6.82
C LEU A 144 10.19 5.68 -7.50
N PRO A 145 9.76 6.18 -8.68
CA PRO A 145 8.55 5.68 -9.31
C PRO A 145 8.67 4.22 -9.77
N LEU A 146 9.88 3.75 -10.13
CA LEU A 146 10.11 2.34 -10.45
C LEU A 146 10.01 1.44 -9.22
N ALA A 147 10.52 1.90 -8.07
CA ALA A 147 10.37 1.20 -6.80
C ALA A 147 8.89 1.12 -6.37
N GLN A 148 8.15 2.23 -6.51
CA GLN A 148 6.71 2.28 -6.23
C GLN A 148 5.90 1.35 -7.14
N LEU A 149 6.21 1.34 -8.44
CA LEU A 149 5.64 0.44 -9.42
C LEU A 149 5.89 -1.03 -9.05
N GLY A 150 7.14 -1.39 -8.76
CA GLY A 150 7.51 -2.75 -8.36
C GLY A 150 6.80 -3.19 -7.08
N TYR A 151 6.70 -2.32 -6.08
CA TYR A 151 6.05 -2.64 -4.81
C TYR A 151 4.53 -2.77 -4.95
N GLY A 152 3.88 -1.94 -5.77
CA GLY A 152 2.45 -2.09 -6.08
C GLY A 152 2.15 -3.35 -6.90
N LEU A 153 3.03 -3.73 -7.84
CA LEU A 153 2.89 -4.99 -8.57
C LEU A 153 3.10 -6.22 -7.68
N TYR A 154 4.03 -6.15 -6.73
CA TYR A 154 4.20 -7.19 -5.72
C TYR A 154 2.93 -7.35 -4.87
N ALA A 155 2.32 -6.25 -4.43
CA ALA A 155 1.04 -6.26 -3.73
C ALA A 155 -0.10 -6.88 -4.57
N ALA A 156 -0.15 -6.55 -5.86
CA ALA A 156 -1.12 -7.14 -6.79
C ALA A 156 -0.94 -8.67 -6.91
N TYR A 157 0.31 -9.14 -6.97
CA TYR A 157 0.62 -10.57 -7.01
C TYR A 157 0.21 -11.29 -5.72
N GLU A 158 0.53 -10.72 -4.55
CA GLU A 158 0.16 -11.29 -3.25
C GLU A 158 -1.36 -11.44 -3.10
N THR A 159 -2.11 -10.38 -3.42
CA THR A 159 -3.58 -10.37 -3.34
C THR A 159 -4.27 -11.25 -4.37
N TYR A 160 -3.65 -11.45 -5.54
CA TYR A 160 -4.12 -12.41 -6.56
C TYR A 160 -4.02 -13.87 -6.09
N GLN A 161 -3.01 -14.18 -5.28
CA GLN A 161 -2.84 -15.49 -4.65
C GLN A 161 -3.74 -15.69 -3.41
N GLY A 162 -4.58 -14.70 -3.07
CA GLY A 162 -5.48 -14.75 -1.91
C GLY A 162 -4.80 -14.45 -0.56
N ARG A 163 -3.56 -13.97 -0.58
CA ARG A 163 -2.84 -13.56 0.63
C ARG A 163 -3.18 -12.12 1.00
N ASP A 164 -3.26 -11.85 2.29
CA ASP A 164 -3.44 -10.49 2.79
C ASP A 164 -2.14 -9.70 2.61
N PHE A 165 -2.13 -8.82 1.61
CA PHE A 165 -1.06 -7.85 1.49
C PHE A 165 -1.26 -6.72 2.50
N ARG A 166 -0.15 -6.28 3.10
CA ARG A 166 -0.09 -5.14 4.03
C ARG A 166 1.11 -4.29 3.73
N TYR A 167 0.88 -3.04 3.36
CA TYR A 167 1.96 -2.07 3.24
C TYR A 167 2.60 -1.82 4.62
N TRP A 168 3.93 -2.01 4.71
CA TRP A 168 4.70 -1.85 5.96
C TRP A 168 4.47 -0.51 6.68
N LEU A 169 4.34 0.61 5.96
CA LEU A 169 4.08 1.93 6.55
C LEU A 169 2.63 2.13 7.05
N ILE A 170 1.69 1.27 6.66
CA ILE A 170 0.24 1.51 6.79
C ILE A 170 -0.42 0.46 7.70
N GLY A 171 0.18 -0.73 7.82
CA GLY A 171 -0.36 -1.85 8.60
C GLY A 171 -0.59 -1.50 10.08
N GLU A 172 0.39 -0.89 10.76
CA GLU A 172 0.30 -0.59 12.20
C GLU A 172 -0.73 0.52 12.52
N ALA A 173 -0.82 1.56 11.68
CA ALA A 173 -1.71 2.70 11.94
C ALA A 173 -3.20 2.34 11.80
N LEU A 174 -3.55 1.50 10.83
CA LEU A 174 -4.94 1.03 10.64
C LEU A 174 -5.36 0.00 11.69
N GLU A 175 -4.41 -0.77 12.22
CA GLU A 175 -4.68 -1.76 13.28
C GLU A 175 -4.85 -1.11 14.65
N ALA A 176 -4.10 -0.03 14.92
CA ALA A 176 -4.28 0.81 16.10
C ALA A 176 -5.71 1.37 16.18
N ASP A 177 -6.22 1.98 15.11
CA ASP A 177 -7.56 2.57 15.05
C ASP A 177 -8.68 1.51 15.20
N ARG A 178 -8.54 0.35 14.56
CA ARG A 178 -9.51 -0.76 14.70
C ARG A 178 -9.50 -1.37 16.11
N SER A 179 -8.35 -1.43 16.77
CA SER A 179 -8.23 -1.95 18.14
C SER A 179 -8.83 -0.99 19.17
N GLU A 180 -8.69 0.31 18.96
CA GLU A 180 -9.28 1.37 19.78
C GLU A 180 -10.81 1.40 19.64
N GLN A 181 -11.33 1.19 18.44
CA GLN A 181 -12.78 1.12 18.19
C GLN A 181 -13.44 -0.12 18.82
N LYS A 182 -12.76 -1.28 18.78
CA LYS A 182 -13.22 -2.51 19.45
C LYS A 182 -13.08 -2.45 20.97
N GLY A 183 -11.99 -1.88 21.49
CA GLY A 183 -11.77 -1.67 22.92
C GLY A 183 -12.69 -0.60 23.51
N GLY A 184 -13.02 0.44 22.72
CA GLY A 184 -14.03 1.43 23.08
C GLY A 184 -15.39 0.77 23.26
N ALA A 185 -15.88 0.04 22.27
CA ALA A 185 -17.21 -0.59 22.30
C ALA A 185 -17.44 -1.54 23.49
N SER A 186 -16.41 -2.24 23.99
CA SER A 186 -16.52 -3.10 25.19
C SER A 186 -16.55 -2.33 26.51
N ASN A 187 -16.03 -1.10 26.55
CA ASN A 187 -15.82 -0.34 27.78
C ASN A 187 -17.02 0.54 28.18
N TRP A 188 -18.04 0.70 27.31
CA TRP A 188 -19.24 1.50 27.62
C TRP A 188 -20.34 0.74 28.37
N PHE A 189 -20.24 -0.59 28.50
CA PHE A 189 -21.27 -1.42 29.15
C PHE A 189 -21.01 -1.95 30.58
N PRO A 190 -20.04 -1.47 31.41
CA PRO A 190 -20.05 -1.83 32.84
C PRO A 190 -21.22 -1.20 33.60
N ALA A 191 -21.56 0.06 33.29
CA ALA A 191 -22.58 0.82 34.02
C ALA A 191 -24.01 0.41 33.63
N LEU A 192 -24.26 0.16 32.34
CA LEU A 192 -25.57 -0.28 31.86
C LEU A 192 -25.90 -1.71 32.31
N ASN A 193 -24.89 -2.59 32.40
CA ASN A 193 -25.09 -3.95 32.90
C ASN A 193 -25.41 -3.97 34.40
N LYS A 194 -24.79 -3.09 35.20
CA LYS A 194 -25.10 -2.96 36.63
C LYS A 194 -26.52 -2.46 36.89
N VAL A 195 -26.95 -1.41 36.17
CA VAL A 195 -28.30 -0.86 36.33
C VAL A 195 -29.37 -1.85 35.87
N ALA A 196 -29.13 -2.56 34.75
CA ALA A 196 -30.06 -3.58 34.28
C ALA A 196 -30.18 -4.77 35.25
N LEU A 197 -29.06 -5.20 35.87
CA LEU A 197 -29.06 -6.29 36.84
C LEU A 197 -29.68 -5.90 38.19
N ASP A 198 -29.51 -4.65 38.64
CA ASP A 198 -30.16 -4.14 39.86
C ASP A 198 -31.69 -4.06 39.67
N GLN A 199 -32.16 -3.54 38.53
CA GLN A 199 -33.60 -3.45 38.20
C GLN A 199 -34.26 -4.84 38.15
N MET A 200 -33.57 -5.85 37.61
CA MET A 200 -34.06 -7.23 37.56
C MET A 200 -33.99 -7.95 38.92
N SER A 201 -33.25 -7.41 39.90
CA SER A 201 -33.16 -7.94 41.26
C SER A 201 -34.22 -7.36 42.20
N GLU A 202 -34.70 -6.14 41.93
CA GLU A 202 -35.80 -5.51 42.69
C GLU A 202 -37.18 -6.04 42.28
N GLU A 203 -37.33 -6.57 41.06
CA GLU A 203 -38.59 -7.16 40.57
C GLU A 203 -38.81 -8.64 40.95
N ARG A 204 -37.92 -9.27 41.74
CA ARG A 204 -38.05 -10.67 42.19
C ARG A 204 -38.30 -10.84 43.68
#